data_AF-A0AAV6A6J1-F1
#
_entry.id   AF-A0AAV6A6J1-F1
#
_cell.length_a   1.000
_cell.length_b   1.000
_cell.length_c   1.000
_cell.angle_alpha   90.00
_cell.angle_beta   90.00
_cell.angle_gamma   90.00
#
_symmetry.space_group_name_H-M   'P 1'
#
loop_
_entity.id
_entity.type
_entity.pdbx_description
1 polymer ?
#
loop_
_entity_poly.entity_id
_entity_poly.type
_entity_poly.pdbx_seq_one_letter_code
_entity_poly.pdbx_strand_id
1 'polypeptide(L)'
;MIRPWIVLATAVALGGCVTAQSQTTADSSDTPAEAPAPQIRDPRAAAYYYYSIAQMNARAGRSQEAIAALRQAIDRDRDTPVLWIQLAQWLARSNEPAKAVEAAQKAIALDPTNA
;
A
#
# COMPACT_ATOMS: atom_id res chain seq x y z
N MET A 1 4.86 -58.06 40.70
CA MET A 1 4.11 -57.59 41.89
C MET A 1 2.78 -57.00 41.44
N ILE A 2 1.67 -57.65 41.84
CA ILE A 2 0.33 -57.11 42.18
C ILE A 2 -0.52 -56.44 41.05
N ARG A 3 -1.67 -57.09 40.76
CA ARG A 3 -2.85 -56.71 39.91
C ARG A 3 -3.73 -55.64 40.65
N PRO A 4 -5.01 -55.30 40.33
CA PRO A 4 -5.93 -55.52 39.18
C PRO A 4 -6.80 -54.24 38.87
N TRP A 5 -7.97 -54.40 38.22
CA TRP A 5 -9.13 -53.49 38.01
C TRP A 5 -9.16 -52.86 36.61
N ILE A 6 -9.89 -53.38 35.62
CA ILE A 6 -11.35 -53.62 35.55
C ILE A 6 -12.13 -52.53 36.27
N VAL A 7 -12.47 -51.47 35.53
CA VAL A 7 -13.79 -50.83 35.66
C VAL A 7 -14.46 -50.92 34.30
N LEU A 8 -15.35 -51.89 34.20
CA LEU A 8 -16.44 -51.93 33.22
C LEU A 8 -17.39 -50.79 33.60
N ALA A 9 -17.48 -49.76 32.75
CA ALA A 9 -18.57 -48.80 32.78
C ALA A 9 -19.36 -48.96 31.48
N THR A 10 -20.55 -49.50 31.64
CA THR A 10 -21.53 -49.82 30.62
C THR A 10 -22.32 -48.60 30.16
N ALA A 11 -22.79 -48.72 28.92
CA ALA A 11 -24.13 -48.36 28.44
C ALA A 11 -24.42 -46.90 27.99
N VAL A 12 -24.82 -46.83 26.71
CA VAL A 12 -26.03 -46.15 26.18
C VAL A 12 -25.91 -44.63 26.00
N ALA A 13 -26.34 -43.98 24.91
CA ALA A 13 -26.72 -44.36 23.55
C ALA A 13 -26.92 -43.05 22.75
N LEU A 14 -27.08 -43.21 21.43
CA LEU A 14 -27.82 -42.34 20.49
C LEU A 14 -27.19 -41.00 20.09
N GLY A 15 -26.95 -40.87 18.78
CA GLY A 15 -26.77 -39.57 18.13
C GLY A 15 -25.87 -39.64 16.89
N GLY A 16 -26.34 -40.30 15.83
CA GLY A 16 -25.68 -40.20 14.53
C GLY A 16 -25.78 -38.78 13.96
N CYS A 17 -24.64 -38.23 13.58
CA CYS A 17 -24.40 -37.61 12.27
C CYS A 17 -22.90 -37.38 12.15
N VAL A 18 -22.26 -38.27 11.39
CA VAL A 18 -20.93 -38.05 10.84
C VAL A 18 -21.04 -36.83 9.92
N THR A 19 -20.40 -35.74 10.31
CA THR A 19 -19.80 -34.83 9.35
C THR A 19 -18.36 -34.64 9.78
N ALA A 20 -17.47 -35.04 8.89
CA ALA A 20 -16.04 -34.97 9.08
C ALA A 20 -15.63 -33.54 9.44
N GLN A 21 -15.01 -33.38 10.60
CA GLN A 21 -14.12 -32.25 10.82
C GLN A 21 -12.93 -32.43 9.87
N SER A 22 -13.03 -31.77 8.73
CA SER A 22 -11.90 -31.53 7.85
C SER A 22 -11.05 -30.46 8.51
N GLN A 23 -9.89 -30.89 8.98
CA GLN A 23 -8.77 -30.04 9.40
C GLN A 23 -8.32 -29.12 8.26
N THR A 24 -7.35 -28.25 8.59
CA THR A 24 -6.39 -27.59 7.67
C THR A 24 -6.88 -26.19 7.27
N THR A 25 -6.22 -25.07 7.54
CA THR A 25 -4.87 -24.75 8.03
C THR A 25 -4.97 -23.47 8.85
N ALA A 26 -4.14 -23.36 9.89
CA ALA A 26 -3.56 -22.07 10.22
C ALA A 26 -2.75 -21.63 8.99
N ASP A 27 -3.28 -20.73 8.17
CA ASP A 27 -2.48 -20.00 7.20
C ASP A 27 -2.59 -18.52 7.51
N SER A 28 -1.54 -18.06 8.17
CA SER A 28 -1.26 -16.70 8.54
C SER A 28 -1.16 -15.86 7.27
N SER A 29 -2.19 -15.06 6.98
CA SER A 29 -1.98 -13.85 6.19
C SER A 29 -2.52 -12.66 6.98
N ASP A 30 -1.80 -12.33 8.04
CA ASP A 30 -1.61 -10.94 8.48
C ASP A 30 -0.94 -10.17 7.33
N THR A 31 -1.65 -9.97 6.22
CA THR A 31 -1.39 -8.85 5.33
C THR A 31 -2.35 -7.78 5.80
N PRO A 32 -1.89 -6.63 6.33
CA PRO A 32 -2.76 -5.48 6.49
C PRO A 32 -3.39 -5.23 5.13
N ALA A 33 -4.70 -5.49 5.00
CA ALA A 33 -5.40 -5.33 3.76
C ALA A 33 -5.25 -3.86 3.35
N GLU A 34 -4.35 -3.61 2.39
CA GLU A 34 -4.19 -2.27 1.83
C GLU A 34 -5.52 -1.92 1.18
N ALA A 35 -6.21 -0.93 1.76
CA ALA A 35 -7.52 -0.53 1.29
C ALA A 35 -7.44 -0.24 -0.21
N PRO A 36 -8.39 -0.74 -1.02
CA PRO A 36 -8.34 -0.55 -2.46
C PRO A 36 -8.25 0.94 -2.77
N ALA A 37 -7.26 1.32 -3.57
CA ALA A 37 -7.07 2.70 -3.98
C ALA A 37 -8.38 3.24 -4.59
N PRO A 38 -8.77 4.49 -4.29
CA PRO A 38 -10.03 5.03 -4.77
C PRO A 38 -10.07 5.00 -6.31
N GLN A 39 -11.19 4.52 -6.85
CA GLN A 39 -11.41 4.44 -8.29
C GLN A 39 -11.85 5.81 -8.85
N ILE A 40 -10.90 6.74 -8.92
CA ILE A 40 -11.12 8.09 -9.47
C ILE A 40 -11.06 8.01 -11.00
N ARG A 41 -12.19 8.31 -11.66
CA ARG A 41 -12.32 8.19 -13.13
C ARG A 41 -11.59 9.29 -13.90
N ASP A 42 -11.54 10.51 -13.36
CA ASP A 42 -10.85 11.64 -13.99
C ASP A 42 -9.35 11.57 -13.67
N PRO A 43 -8.46 11.46 -14.68
CA PRO A 43 -7.02 11.39 -14.46
C PRO A 43 -6.43 12.60 -13.71
N ARG A 44 -6.94 13.81 -13.96
CA ARG A 44 -6.48 15.02 -13.25
C ARG A 44 -6.93 15.03 -11.80
N ALA A 45 -8.16 14.60 -11.55
CA ALA A 45 -8.63 14.42 -10.17
C ALA A 45 -7.82 13.35 -9.44
N ALA A 46 -7.46 12.26 -10.13
CA ALA A 46 -6.59 11.22 -9.58
C ALA A 46 -5.18 11.77 -9.29
N ALA A 47 -4.60 12.57 -10.20
CA ALA A 47 -3.32 13.23 -9.99
C ALA A 47 -3.34 14.13 -8.75
N TYR A 48 -4.40 14.95 -8.61
CA TYR A 48 -4.58 15.83 -7.45
C TYR A 48 -4.72 15.05 -6.13
N TYR A 49 -5.37 13.89 -6.16
CA TYR A 49 -5.47 13.00 -5.01
C TYR A 49 -4.09 12.50 -4.55
N TYR A 50 -3.26 11.99 -5.45
CA TYR A 50 -1.91 11.55 -5.10
C TYR A 50 -1.00 12.71 -4.71
N TYR A 51 -1.15 13.88 -5.34
CA TYR A 51 -0.46 15.09 -4.91
C TYR A 51 -0.82 15.44 -3.46
N SER A 52 -2.09 15.36 -3.07
CA SER A 52 -2.52 15.59 -1.69
C SER A 52 -1.89 14.59 -0.70
N ILE A 53 -1.80 13.30 -1.08
CA ILE A 53 -1.08 12.29 -0.30
C ILE A 53 0.40 12.66 -0.15
N ALA A 54 1.04 13.12 -1.22
CA ALA A 54 2.42 13.55 -1.18
C ALA A 54 2.62 14.69 -0.17
N GLN A 55 1.73 15.70 -0.20
CA GLN A 55 1.78 16.83 0.74
C GLN A 55 1.56 16.39 2.20
N MET A 56 0.74 15.37 2.45
CA MET A 56 0.56 14.82 3.79
C MET A 56 1.81 14.08 4.28
N ASN A 57 2.41 13.24 3.44
CA ASN A 57 3.64 12.53 3.77
C ASN A 57 4.83 13.49 3.97
N ALA A 58 4.93 14.50 3.13
CA ALA A 58 5.86 15.60 3.26
C ALA A 58 5.79 16.28 4.64
N ARG A 59 4.58 16.64 5.08
CA ARG A 59 4.34 17.25 6.40
C ARG A 59 4.67 16.30 7.54
N ALA A 60 4.55 14.99 7.32
CA ALA A 60 4.92 13.96 8.27
C ALA A 60 6.42 13.61 8.27
N GLY A 61 7.25 14.29 7.45
CA GLY A 61 8.69 13.99 7.32
C GLY A 61 9.00 12.73 6.51
N ARG A 62 7.96 12.08 5.96
CA ARG A 62 8.03 10.84 5.17
C ARG A 62 8.39 11.16 3.72
N SER A 63 9.67 11.51 3.51
CA SER A 63 10.17 12.05 2.25
C SER A 63 10.06 11.07 1.08
N GLN A 64 10.34 9.77 1.33
CA GLN A 64 10.28 8.75 0.29
C GLN A 64 8.84 8.45 -0.15
N GLU A 65 7.91 8.42 0.79
CA GLU A 65 6.49 8.25 0.53
C GLU A 65 5.88 9.47 -0.18
N ALA A 66 6.38 10.67 0.11
CA ALA A 66 6.03 11.87 -0.64
C ALA A 66 6.47 11.78 -2.10
N ILE A 67 7.71 11.34 -2.35
CA ILE A 67 8.23 11.10 -3.71
C ILE A 67 7.42 10.03 -4.43
N ALA A 68 7.11 8.91 -3.77
CA ALA A 68 6.31 7.84 -4.36
C ALA A 68 4.92 8.32 -4.77
N ALA A 69 4.25 9.10 -3.91
CA ALA A 69 2.96 9.69 -4.21
C ALA A 69 3.04 10.73 -5.36
N LEU A 70 4.11 11.54 -5.42
CA LEU A 70 4.33 12.45 -6.56
C LEU A 70 4.49 11.71 -7.89
N ARG A 71 5.18 10.57 -7.90
CA ARG A 71 5.30 9.71 -9.09
C ARG A 71 3.93 9.18 -9.52
N GLN A 72 3.12 8.73 -8.56
CA GLN A 72 1.74 8.33 -8.85
C GLN A 72 0.92 9.49 -9.42
N ALA A 73 1.08 10.72 -8.93
CA ALA A 73 0.39 11.88 -9.48
C ALA A 73 0.79 12.13 -10.95
N ILE A 74 2.09 12.07 -11.26
CA ILE A 74 2.64 12.23 -12.62
C ILE A 74 2.15 11.12 -13.56
N ASP A 75 2.04 9.88 -13.08
CA ASP A 75 1.53 8.78 -13.88
C ASP A 75 0.08 9.02 -14.34
N ARG A 76 -0.71 9.78 -13.56
CA ARG A 76 -2.10 10.15 -13.92
C ARG A 76 -2.17 11.40 -14.78
N ASP A 77 -1.31 12.39 -14.53
CA ASP A 77 -1.21 13.60 -15.34
C ASP A 77 0.26 14.01 -15.50
N ARG A 78 0.84 13.63 -16.64
CA ARG A 78 2.25 13.88 -16.95
C ARG A 78 2.52 15.27 -17.50
N ASP A 79 1.49 15.99 -17.94
CA ASP A 79 1.63 17.26 -18.65
C ASP A 79 1.50 18.47 -17.72
N THR A 80 1.25 18.23 -16.42
CA THR A 80 1.22 19.29 -15.40
C THR A 80 2.63 19.60 -14.90
N PRO A 81 3.23 20.77 -15.24
CA PRO A 81 4.61 21.11 -14.88
C PRO A 81 4.84 21.16 -13.38
N VAL A 82 3.82 21.58 -12.62
CA VAL A 82 3.89 21.70 -11.15
C VAL A 82 4.22 20.36 -10.49
N LEU A 83 3.74 19.22 -11.00
CA LEU A 83 4.04 17.92 -10.41
C LEU A 83 5.52 17.56 -10.55
N TRP A 84 6.13 17.90 -11.68
CA TRP A 84 7.55 17.72 -11.93
C TRP A 84 8.42 18.65 -11.06
N ILE A 85 7.99 19.91 -10.86
CA ILE A 85 8.64 20.85 -9.94
C ILE A 85 8.64 20.28 -8.51
N GLN A 86 7.49 19.80 -8.04
CA GLN A 86 7.37 19.23 -6.70
C GLN A 86 8.25 17.98 -6.54
N LEU A 87 8.27 17.11 -7.55
CA LEU A 87 9.17 15.94 -7.56
C LEU A 87 10.64 16.36 -7.49
N ALA A 88 11.06 17.36 -8.28
CA ALA A 88 12.42 17.88 -8.26
C ALA A 88 12.82 18.40 -6.87
N GLN A 89 11.95 19.19 -6.24
CA GLN A 89 12.17 19.73 -4.90
C GLN A 89 12.35 18.63 -3.85
N TRP A 90 11.53 17.58 -3.90
CA TRP A 90 11.62 16.46 -2.95
C TRP A 90 12.84 15.57 -3.19
N LEU A 91 13.21 15.33 -4.45
CA LEU A 91 14.43 14.58 -4.79
C LEU A 91 15.69 15.33 -4.33
N ALA A 92 15.73 16.66 -4.50
CA ALA A 92 16.84 17.47 -4.02
C ALA A 92 17.01 17.38 -2.50
N ARG A 93 15.89 17.45 -1.75
CA ARG A 93 15.89 17.29 -0.28
C ARG A 93 16.26 15.88 0.17
N SER A 94 16.00 14.86 -0.65
CA SER A 94 16.26 13.45 -0.36
C SER A 94 17.66 12.99 -0.79
N ASN A 95 18.56 13.92 -1.07
CA ASN A 95 19.94 13.65 -1.51
C ASN A 95 20.00 12.89 -2.85
N GLU A 96 19.03 13.13 -3.74
CA GLU A 96 18.98 12.58 -5.11
C GLU A 96 19.06 13.70 -6.18
N PRO A 97 20.14 14.53 -6.19
CA PRO A 97 20.20 15.75 -7.00
C PRO A 97 20.19 15.48 -8.51
N ALA A 98 20.75 14.36 -8.98
CA ALA A 98 20.74 14.02 -10.40
C ALA A 98 19.31 13.84 -10.93
N LYS A 99 18.47 13.09 -10.19
CA LYS A 99 17.06 12.90 -10.54
C LYS A 99 16.25 14.19 -10.38
N ALA A 100 16.62 15.04 -9.42
CA ALA A 100 15.99 16.34 -9.25
C ALA A 100 16.18 17.22 -10.50
N VAL A 101 17.38 17.25 -11.07
CA VAL A 101 17.68 17.96 -12.32
C VAL A 101 16.85 17.40 -13.48
N GLU A 102 16.77 16.08 -13.63
CA GLU A 102 15.93 15.45 -14.66
C GLU A 102 14.46 15.87 -14.54
N ALA A 103 13.91 15.85 -13.33
CA ALA A 103 12.54 16.28 -13.08
C ALA A 103 12.32 17.78 -13.37
N ALA A 104 13.27 18.64 -12.98
CA ALA A 104 13.22 20.06 -13.28
C ALA A 104 13.27 20.34 -14.80
N GLN A 105 14.12 19.61 -15.53
CA GLN A 105 14.18 19.70 -17.00
C GLN A 105 12.85 19.30 -17.64
N LYS A 106 12.16 18.28 -17.11
CA LYS A 106 10.81 17.92 -17.58
C LYS A 106 9.81 19.03 -17.34
N ALA A 107 9.83 19.70 -16.18
CA ALA A 107 8.97 20.84 -15.91
C ALA A 107 9.18 21.98 -16.92
N ILE A 108 10.44 22.35 -17.17
CA ILE A 108 10.82 23.42 -18.11
C ILE A 108 10.40 23.05 -19.55
N ALA A 109 10.53 21.78 -19.93
CA ALA A 109 10.12 21.33 -21.26
C ALA A 109 8.59 21.43 -21.48
N LEU A 110 7.79 21.29 -20.42
CA LEU A 110 6.34 21.42 -20.48
C LEU A 110 5.89 22.89 -20.42
N ASP A 111 6.55 23.71 -19.60
CA ASP A 111 6.30 25.14 -19.47
C ASP A 111 7.61 25.90 -19.27
N PRO A 112 8.18 26.46 -20.35
CA PRO A 112 9.44 27.20 -20.30
C PRO A 112 9.39 28.48 -19.46
N THR A 113 8.20 28.98 -19.13
CA THR A 113 8.04 30.19 -18.29
C THR A 113 8.14 29.89 -16.79
N ASN A 114 8.15 28.60 -16.44
CA ASN A 114 8.20 28.10 -15.06
C ASN A 114 9.59 27.56 -14.70
N ALA A 115 10.63 28.15 -15.30
CA ALA A 115 12.05 27.80 -15.15
C ALA A 115 12.72 28.47 -13.94
#